data_AF-K8PE48-F1
#
_entry.id   AF-K8PE48-F1
#
_cell.length_a   1.000
_cell.length_b   1.000
_cell.length_c   1.000
_cell.angle_alpha   90.00
_cell.angle_beta   90.00
_cell.angle_gamma   90.00
#
_symmetry.space_group_name_H-M   'P 1'
#
loop_
_entity.id
_entity.type
_entity.pdbx_description
1 polymer ?
#
loop_
_entity_poly.entity_id
_entity_poly.type
_entity_poly.pdbx_seq_one_letter_code
_entity_poly.pdbx_strand_id
1 'polypeptide(L)'
;MIVRQFITWVRTAPAGERAEATRCLARAWLQSDLSEDDRAAAEGALLMLLDDASPLVRQAMSEVFAHAMDAPPAIIAALAVDQASVAIPILEHSPLLLDSDLVDIVATGNSETQCAIARRFDLPPSICAAIAEVGCPASTLELLENRAAQLAPFSVARIAERHGHLAAIREALLTMDDLPAPVRLGLAQKLSDTLTKMVTARDWLAPDRARRIADEAMERSTVNVAAQTRGSDLATLVSHLRSIGQLNTGLILRALLSGNIELFEAALADLSGLPGSRVAAIVHDRGGAGLNALLAKAGLPVSTHRAFRVALEASSEIGFIGTVGGAARLRRRMVERVLTQCETSETVAEPLLLLLRRFATESAREEARLFCDDLAADDFVGALSAQAVEEAGGYEAYRAGNAVEAYDADDAYGTSEIDDTYDTEDTYDAYATHPQYRDSVETARYINDDAADEYTTHDAYAVVNSAPLYNDDALADYSQRDDVSVQTYVDAAMDRFDGYDRFDRNHYYERRIAA
;
A
#
# COMPACT_ATOMS: atom_id res chain seq x y z
N MET A 1 18.88 -16.05 54.54
CA MET A 1 19.64 -14.77 54.59
C MET A 1 19.77 -14.12 53.21
N ILE A 2 19.93 -14.90 52.15
CA ILE A 2 20.15 -14.46 50.76
C ILE A 2 19.06 -13.53 50.22
N VAL A 3 17.77 -13.83 50.42
CA VAL A 3 16.67 -13.00 49.90
C VAL A 3 16.68 -11.57 50.49
N ARG A 4 17.01 -11.40 51.78
CA ARG A 4 17.10 -10.07 52.41
C ARG A 4 18.28 -9.26 51.87
N GLN A 5 19.42 -9.90 51.64
CA GLN A 5 20.59 -9.26 51.03
C GLN A 5 20.31 -8.89 49.57
N PHE A 6 19.66 -9.76 48.80
CA PHE A 6 19.23 -9.47 47.43
C PHE A 6 18.27 -8.27 47.37
N ILE A 7 17.22 -8.24 48.21
CA ILE A 7 16.29 -7.09 48.27
C ILE A 7 17.01 -5.80 48.69
N THR A 8 18.00 -5.89 49.58
CA THR A 8 18.78 -4.72 50.02
C THR A 8 19.68 -4.21 48.90
N TRP A 9 20.33 -5.12 48.16
CA TRP A 9 21.16 -4.78 47.01
C TRP A 9 20.35 -4.21 45.85
N VAL A 10 19.20 -4.81 45.50
CA VAL A 10 18.28 -4.30 44.47
C VAL A 10 17.84 -2.87 44.78
N ARG A 11 17.75 -2.47 46.06
CA ARG A 11 17.39 -1.09 46.43
C ARG A 11 18.50 -0.07 46.19
N THR A 12 19.76 -0.48 46.16
CA THR A 12 20.92 0.42 46.10
C THR A 12 21.74 0.30 44.81
N ALA A 13 21.61 -0.81 44.09
CA ALA A 13 22.39 -1.07 42.88
C ALA A 13 21.97 -0.16 41.71
N PRO A 14 22.88 0.21 40.79
CA PRO A 14 22.56 0.92 39.57
C PRO A 14 21.56 0.15 38.68
N ALA A 15 20.75 0.87 37.90
CA ALA A 15 19.72 0.26 37.07
C ALA A 15 20.25 -0.80 36.08
N GLY A 16 21.43 -0.59 35.51
CA GLY A 16 22.05 -1.56 34.61
C GLY A 16 22.40 -2.90 35.28
N GLU A 17 22.95 -2.86 36.48
CA GLU A 17 23.26 -4.09 37.25
C GLU A 17 21.99 -4.83 37.66
N ARG A 18 20.94 -4.08 38.06
CA ARG A 18 19.63 -4.67 38.36
C ARG A 18 18.99 -5.32 37.14
N ALA A 19 19.11 -4.68 35.97
CA ALA A 19 18.59 -5.22 34.72
C ALA A 19 19.29 -6.53 34.35
N GLU A 20 20.62 -6.60 34.49
CA GLU A 20 21.36 -7.82 34.21
C GLU A 20 21.02 -8.93 35.22
N ALA A 21 20.95 -8.62 36.51
CA ALA A 21 20.50 -9.58 37.52
C ALA A 21 19.08 -10.10 37.24
N THR A 22 18.18 -9.22 36.80
CA THR A 22 16.80 -9.58 36.42
C THR A 22 16.78 -10.50 35.20
N ARG A 23 17.60 -10.20 34.19
CA ARG A 23 17.77 -11.04 32.99
C ARG A 23 18.25 -12.45 33.38
N CYS A 24 19.26 -12.54 34.24
CA CYS A 24 19.79 -13.81 34.74
C CYS A 24 18.74 -14.59 35.53
N LEU A 25 18.00 -13.92 36.42
CA LEU A 25 16.94 -14.55 37.21
C LEU A 25 15.79 -15.07 36.34
N ALA A 26 15.35 -14.28 35.36
CA ALA A 26 14.30 -14.69 34.43
C ALA A 26 14.74 -15.89 33.57
N ARG A 27 16.00 -15.90 33.10
CA ARG A 27 16.56 -17.05 32.37
C ARG A 27 16.67 -18.29 33.26
N ALA A 28 17.13 -18.13 34.49
CA ALA A 28 17.20 -19.23 35.44
C ALA A 28 15.81 -19.82 35.71
N TRP A 29 14.79 -18.97 35.85
CA TRP A 29 13.40 -19.41 36.02
C TRP A 29 12.90 -20.27 34.85
N LEU A 30 13.25 -19.91 33.61
CA LEU A 30 12.85 -20.65 32.40
C LEU A 30 13.65 -21.93 32.18
N GLN A 31 14.96 -21.88 32.37
CA GLN A 31 15.88 -22.89 31.81
C GLN A 31 16.55 -23.78 32.86
N SER A 32 16.54 -23.38 34.15
CA SER A 32 17.21 -24.14 35.20
C SER A 32 16.27 -25.10 35.93
N ASP A 33 16.82 -26.23 36.36
CA ASP A 33 16.16 -27.20 37.23
C ASP A 33 16.12 -26.67 38.67
N LEU A 34 15.21 -25.71 38.92
CA LEU A 34 14.94 -25.15 40.24
C LEU A 34 14.03 -26.08 41.05
N SER A 35 14.25 -26.16 42.36
CA SER A 35 13.27 -26.76 43.28
C SER A 35 11.96 -25.97 43.25
N GLU A 36 10.83 -26.57 43.66
CA GLU A 36 9.54 -25.85 43.71
C GLU A 36 9.62 -24.59 44.58
N ASP A 37 10.30 -24.68 45.73
CA ASP A 37 10.51 -23.56 46.65
C ASP A 37 11.37 -22.45 46.01
N ASP A 38 12.45 -22.81 45.31
CA ASP A 38 13.32 -21.84 44.63
C ASP A 38 12.64 -21.21 43.42
N ARG A 39 11.84 -21.98 42.67
CA ARG A 39 11.04 -21.47 41.55
C ARG A 39 10.00 -20.48 42.04
N ALA A 40 9.29 -20.78 43.13
CA ALA A 40 8.35 -19.86 43.76
C ALA A 40 9.03 -18.60 44.30
N ALA A 41 10.21 -18.73 44.90
CA ALA A 41 11.00 -17.59 45.38
C ALA A 41 11.49 -16.71 44.22
N ALA A 42 11.94 -17.31 43.11
CA ALA A 42 12.36 -16.60 41.91
C ALA A 42 11.19 -15.86 41.24
N GLU A 43 10.03 -16.51 41.12
CA GLU A 43 8.81 -15.85 40.62
C GLU A 43 8.40 -14.68 41.51
N GLY A 44 8.40 -14.84 42.83
CA GLY A 44 8.11 -13.76 43.78
C GLY A 44 9.07 -12.58 43.66
N ALA A 45 10.36 -12.84 43.40
CA ALA A 45 11.35 -11.80 43.15
C ALA A 45 11.13 -11.09 41.79
N LEU A 46 10.78 -11.82 40.73
CA LEU A 46 10.43 -11.24 39.44
C LEU A 46 9.16 -10.38 39.52
N LEU A 47 8.13 -10.84 40.25
CA LEU A 47 6.91 -10.05 40.49
C LEU A 47 7.23 -8.73 41.22
N MET A 48 8.12 -8.74 42.21
CA MET A 48 8.58 -7.53 42.87
C MET A 48 9.33 -6.59 41.89
N LEU A 49 10.11 -7.14 40.96
CA LEU A 49 10.88 -6.37 39.97
C LEU A 49 10.01 -5.74 38.87
N LEU A 50 8.75 -6.16 38.73
CA LEU A 50 7.77 -5.45 37.89
C LEU A 50 7.50 -4.03 38.39
N ASP A 51 7.72 -3.76 39.68
CA ASP A 51 7.57 -2.43 40.27
C ASP A 51 8.90 -1.63 40.28
N ASP A 52 9.96 -2.11 39.61
CA ASP A 52 11.23 -1.37 39.54
C ASP A 52 11.03 -0.03 38.81
N ALA A 53 11.55 1.05 39.37
CA ALA A 53 11.42 2.40 38.82
C ALA A 53 12.09 2.56 37.44
N SER A 54 13.09 1.75 37.12
CA SER A 54 13.79 1.81 35.84
C SER A 54 13.14 0.87 34.81
N PRO A 55 12.75 1.39 33.63
CA PRO A 55 12.20 0.55 32.57
C PRO A 55 13.22 -0.44 32.01
N LEU A 56 14.53 -0.18 32.16
CA LEU A 56 15.58 -1.11 31.73
C LEU A 56 15.48 -2.47 32.44
N VAL A 57 15.09 -2.47 33.72
CA VAL A 57 14.95 -3.68 34.53
C VAL A 57 13.75 -4.50 34.04
N ARG A 58 12.61 -3.83 33.83
CA ARG A 58 11.38 -4.46 33.35
C ARG A 58 11.51 -4.93 31.90
N GLN A 59 12.22 -4.17 31.06
CA GLN A 59 12.54 -4.55 29.68
C GLN A 59 13.45 -5.78 29.63
N ALA A 60 14.45 -5.89 30.52
CA ALA A 60 15.29 -7.07 30.58
C ALA A 60 14.48 -8.35 30.87
N MET A 61 13.41 -8.22 31.67
CA MET A 61 12.45 -9.29 31.91
C MET A 61 11.59 -9.59 30.66
N SER A 62 11.11 -8.55 29.99
CA SER A 62 10.27 -8.70 28.79
C SER A 62 11.00 -9.36 27.64
N GLU A 63 12.26 -9.01 27.39
CA GLU A 63 13.11 -9.62 26.38
C GLU A 63 13.33 -11.12 26.60
N VAL A 64 13.39 -11.56 27.87
CA VAL A 64 13.58 -12.98 28.22
C VAL A 64 12.29 -13.77 28.05
N PHE A 65 11.15 -13.22 28.51
CA PHE A 65 9.87 -13.94 28.47
C PHE A 65 9.09 -13.80 27.16
N ALA A 66 9.47 -12.87 26.27
CA ALA A 66 8.76 -12.57 25.02
C ALA A 66 8.39 -13.78 24.18
N HIS A 67 9.22 -14.83 24.13
CA HIS A 67 8.98 -16.02 23.31
C HIS A 67 8.67 -17.28 24.12
N ALA A 68 8.55 -17.17 25.44
CA ALA A 68 8.44 -18.32 26.32
C ALA A 68 6.99 -18.79 26.46
N MET A 69 6.75 -20.09 26.23
CA MET A 69 5.44 -20.73 26.42
C MET A 69 5.10 -20.96 27.90
N ASP A 70 6.11 -21.06 28.76
CA ASP A 70 5.93 -21.41 30.16
C ASP A 70 6.05 -20.19 31.08
N ALA A 71 6.14 -18.96 30.54
CA ALA A 71 6.34 -17.76 31.34
C ALA A 71 5.18 -17.54 32.33
N PRO A 72 5.44 -16.96 33.52
CA PRO A 72 4.39 -16.71 34.51
C PRO A 72 3.31 -15.78 33.95
N PRO A 73 2.03 -16.19 33.91
CA PRO A 73 0.96 -15.41 33.27
C PRO A 73 0.81 -14.00 33.86
N ALA A 74 0.95 -13.87 35.18
CA ALA A 74 0.87 -12.58 35.87
C ALA A 74 1.99 -11.60 35.43
N ILE A 75 3.18 -12.11 35.15
CA ILE A 75 4.31 -11.32 34.67
C ILE A 75 4.06 -10.86 33.23
N ILE A 76 3.62 -11.77 32.36
CA ILE A 76 3.29 -11.44 30.96
C ILE A 76 2.21 -10.36 30.90
N ALA A 77 1.13 -10.53 31.66
CA ALA A 77 0.02 -9.56 31.70
C ALA A 77 0.50 -8.17 32.16
N ALA A 78 1.35 -8.10 33.20
CA ALA A 78 1.88 -6.83 33.69
C ALA A 78 2.82 -6.15 32.68
N LEU A 79 3.72 -6.91 32.05
CA LEU A 79 4.64 -6.36 31.05
C LEU A 79 3.93 -5.90 29.78
N ALA A 80 2.81 -6.55 29.39
CA ALA A 80 2.05 -6.20 28.19
C ALA A 80 1.36 -4.83 28.27
N VAL A 81 1.01 -4.37 29.46
CA VAL A 81 0.32 -3.09 29.71
C VAL A 81 1.26 -1.99 30.22
N ASP A 82 2.57 -2.25 30.24
CA ASP A 82 3.61 -1.31 30.63
C ASP A 82 3.85 -0.25 29.54
N GLN A 83 4.77 0.67 29.76
CA GLN A 83 5.26 1.59 28.74
C GLN A 83 5.81 0.83 27.52
N ALA A 84 5.73 1.46 26.35
CA ALA A 84 6.02 0.81 25.07
C ALA A 84 7.37 0.09 25.01
N SER A 85 8.45 0.69 25.54
CA SER A 85 9.79 0.07 25.52
C SER A 85 9.87 -1.28 26.23
N VAL A 86 8.96 -1.54 27.18
CA VAL A 86 8.85 -2.82 27.91
C VAL A 86 7.82 -3.73 27.25
N ALA A 87 6.68 -3.17 26.81
CA ALA A 87 5.56 -3.93 26.28
C ALA A 87 5.81 -4.49 24.87
N ILE A 88 6.55 -3.79 24.00
CA ILE A 88 6.74 -4.17 22.59
C ILE A 88 7.18 -5.64 22.41
N PRO A 89 8.25 -6.14 23.09
CA PRO A 89 8.66 -7.53 22.96
C PRO A 89 7.55 -8.53 23.29
N ILE A 90 6.73 -8.22 24.29
CA ILE A 90 5.63 -9.09 24.75
C ILE A 90 4.48 -9.05 23.74
N LEU A 91 4.06 -7.85 23.33
CA LEU A 91 2.98 -7.67 22.38
C LEU A 91 3.30 -8.25 21.00
N GLU A 92 4.54 -8.18 20.56
CA GLU A 92 4.96 -8.68 19.25
C GLU A 92 5.16 -10.20 19.22
N HIS A 93 5.62 -10.81 20.32
CA HIS A 93 6.10 -12.20 20.29
C HIS A 93 5.42 -13.15 21.26
N SER A 94 4.77 -12.66 22.33
CA SER A 94 4.26 -13.55 23.36
C SER A 94 3.11 -14.41 22.85
N PRO A 95 3.19 -15.74 23.01
CA PRO A 95 2.13 -16.67 22.65
C PRO A 95 1.04 -16.78 23.73
N LEU A 96 1.22 -16.11 24.88
CA LEU A 96 0.37 -16.25 26.06
C LEU A 96 -0.71 -15.16 26.19
N LEU A 97 -0.71 -14.18 25.28
CA LEU A 97 -1.72 -13.13 25.27
C LEU A 97 -3.01 -13.62 24.62
N LEU A 98 -4.14 -13.32 25.25
CA LEU A 98 -5.45 -13.60 24.66
C LEU A 98 -5.79 -12.55 23.61
N ASP A 99 -6.59 -12.95 22.61
CA ASP A 99 -7.11 -12.02 21.61
C ASP A 99 -7.86 -10.84 22.24
N SER A 100 -8.60 -11.07 23.33
CA SER A 100 -9.30 -10.01 24.06
C SER A 100 -8.35 -8.98 24.63
N ASP A 101 -7.23 -9.43 25.21
CA ASP A 101 -6.23 -8.54 25.80
C ASP A 101 -5.58 -7.70 24.70
N LEU A 102 -5.25 -8.31 23.57
CA LEU A 102 -4.69 -7.61 22.42
C LEU A 102 -5.68 -6.59 21.83
N VAL A 103 -6.98 -6.92 21.75
CA VAL A 103 -8.01 -5.98 21.30
C VAL A 103 -8.13 -4.78 22.25
N ASP A 104 -8.13 -5.02 23.56
CA ASP A 104 -8.19 -3.95 24.56
C ASP A 104 -6.95 -3.06 24.49
N ILE A 105 -5.76 -3.65 24.34
CA ILE A 105 -4.51 -2.90 24.19
C ILE A 105 -4.48 -2.13 22.86
N VAL A 106 -5.03 -2.66 21.77
CA VAL A 106 -5.18 -1.89 20.52
C VAL A 106 -6.07 -0.66 20.74
N ALA A 107 -7.14 -0.79 21.54
CA ALA A 107 -8.08 0.30 21.79
C ALA A 107 -7.52 1.41 22.71
N THR A 108 -6.68 1.07 23.69
CA THR A 108 -6.15 2.05 24.66
C THR A 108 -4.68 2.39 24.45
N GLY A 109 -3.97 1.61 23.64
CA GLY A 109 -2.52 1.70 23.44
C GLY A 109 -2.08 2.85 22.54
N ASN A 110 -0.78 3.12 22.58
CA ASN A 110 -0.14 4.12 21.72
C ASN A 110 0.24 3.52 20.35
N SER A 111 0.74 4.37 19.44
CA SER A 111 1.16 3.93 18.10
C SER A 111 2.16 2.77 18.12
N GLU A 112 3.14 2.79 19.02
CA GLU A 112 4.21 1.79 19.06
C GLU A 112 3.67 0.41 19.47
N THR A 113 2.80 0.37 20.50
CA THR A 113 2.14 -0.85 20.94
C THR A 113 1.22 -1.43 19.87
N GLN A 114 0.44 -0.59 19.18
CA GLN A 114 -0.40 -1.04 18.06
C GLN A 114 0.43 -1.61 16.91
N CYS A 115 1.58 -1.00 16.56
CA CYS A 115 2.47 -1.53 15.53
C CYS A 115 3.06 -2.88 15.94
N ALA A 116 3.46 -3.05 17.20
CA ALA A 116 3.96 -4.33 17.72
C ALA A 116 2.90 -5.45 17.58
N ILE A 117 1.63 -5.15 17.88
CA ILE A 117 0.53 -6.10 17.69
C ILE A 117 0.30 -6.39 16.19
N ALA A 118 0.35 -5.37 15.34
CA ALA A 118 0.17 -5.51 13.90
C ALA A 118 1.23 -6.40 13.23
N ARG A 119 2.45 -6.48 13.78
CA ARG A 119 3.56 -7.31 13.27
C ARG A 119 3.54 -8.78 13.70
N ARG A 120 2.59 -9.20 14.53
CA ARG A 120 2.49 -10.60 14.99
C ARG A 120 2.30 -11.58 13.82
N PHE A 121 2.93 -12.75 13.91
CA PHE A 121 2.91 -13.78 12.86
C PHE A 121 1.60 -14.60 12.76
N ASP A 122 0.70 -14.52 13.73
CA ASP A 122 -0.61 -15.19 13.66
C ASP A 122 -1.66 -14.21 14.17
N LEU A 123 -2.10 -13.31 13.28
CA LEU A 123 -2.98 -12.20 13.64
C LEU A 123 -4.44 -12.52 13.23
N PRO A 124 -5.30 -12.93 14.17
CA PRO A 124 -6.66 -13.33 13.88
C PRO A 124 -7.55 -12.16 13.41
N PRO A 125 -8.66 -12.44 12.70
CA PRO A 125 -9.54 -11.42 12.15
C PRO A 125 -10.11 -10.42 13.17
N SER A 126 -10.28 -10.84 14.42
CA SER A 126 -10.75 -9.99 15.54
C SER A 126 -9.80 -8.82 15.81
N ILE A 127 -8.49 -9.11 15.86
CA ILE A 127 -7.46 -8.10 16.12
C ILE A 127 -7.23 -7.25 14.87
N CYS A 128 -7.22 -7.86 13.68
CA CYS A 128 -7.21 -7.13 12.40
C CYS A 128 -8.35 -6.11 12.32
N ALA A 129 -9.56 -6.50 12.72
CA ALA A 129 -10.72 -5.62 12.77
C ALA A 129 -10.57 -4.50 13.81
N ALA A 130 -10.00 -4.79 14.98
CA ALA A 130 -9.71 -3.78 15.99
C ALA A 130 -8.71 -2.72 15.47
N ILE A 131 -7.61 -3.14 14.87
CA ILE A 131 -6.62 -2.21 14.27
C ILE A 131 -7.27 -1.43 13.12
N ALA A 132 -8.05 -2.08 12.26
CA ALA A 132 -8.79 -1.39 11.20
C ALA A 132 -9.76 -0.32 11.75
N GLU A 133 -10.39 -0.56 12.90
CA GLU A 133 -11.40 0.32 13.49
C GLU A 133 -10.80 1.50 14.27
N VAL A 134 -9.79 1.26 15.10
CA VAL A 134 -9.22 2.29 16.01
C VAL A 134 -7.72 2.52 15.84
N GLY A 135 -7.00 1.65 15.14
CA GLY A 135 -5.56 1.76 14.93
C GLY A 135 -5.13 3.06 14.24
N CYS A 136 -3.94 3.54 14.62
CA CYS A 136 -3.28 4.67 13.99
C CYS A 136 -2.83 4.33 12.55
N PRO A 137 -2.43 5.33 11.75
CA PRO A 137 -1.94 5.08 10.40
C PRO A 137 -0.73 4.14 10.35
N ALA A 138 0.22 4.29 11.27
CA ALA A 138 1.43 3.46 11.29
C ALA A 138 1.12 1.97 11.52
N SER A 139 0.28 1.66 12.51
CA SER A 139 -0.12 0.27 12.78
C SER A 139 -1.01 -0.32 11.69
N THR A 140 -1.80 0.52 11.03
CA THR A 140 -2.59 0.10 9.86
C THR A 140 -1.70 -0.26 8.67
N LEU A 141 -0.62 0.50 8.44
CA LEU A 141 0.33 0.19 7.38
C LEU A 141 1.07 -1.13 7.67
N GLU A 142 1.55 -1.31 8.90
CA GLU A 142 2.16 -2.57 9.36
C GLU A 142 1.20 -3.76 9.18
N LEU A 143 -0.09 -3.57 9.50
CA LEU A 143 -1.12 -4.60 9.30
C LEU A 143 -1.30 -4.97 7.83
N LEU A 144 -1.29 -3.99 6.91
CA LEU A 144 -1.42 -4.24 5.47
C LEU A 144 -0.18 -4.92 4.88
N GLU A 145 1.00 -4.64 5.41
CA GLU A 145 2.26 -5.25 4.99
C GLU A 145 2.46 -6.66 5.59
N ASN A 146 1.74 -6.98 6.66
CA ASN A 146 1.81 -8.28 7.32
C ASN A 146 1.06 -9.36 6.52
N ARG A 147 1.83 -10.24 5.86
CA ARG A 147 1.29 -11.38 5.09
C ARG A 147 0.54 -12.42 5.92
N ALA A 148 0.76 -12.46 7.23
CA ALA A 148 0.07 -13.39 8.11
C ALA A 148 -1.24 -12.81 8.69
N ALA A 149 -1.55 -11.54 8.41
CA ALA A 149 -2.77 -10.92 8.87
C ALA A 149 -4.00 -11.47 8.15
N GLN A 150 -4.96 -11.96 8.93
CA GLN A 150 -6.22 -12.49 8.39
C GLN A 150 -7.22 -11.34 8.16
N LEU A 151 -6.99 -10.54 7.12
CA LEU A 151 -7.80 -9.36 6.80
C LEU A 151 -9.15 -9.74 6.19
N ALA A 152 -10.22 -9.48 6.92
CA ALA A 152 -11.58 -9.62 6.40
C ALA A 152 -11.95 -8.44 5.46
N PRO A 153 -12.81 -8.65 4.44
CA PRO A 153 -13.19 -7.60 3.49
C PRO A 153 -13.76 -6.33 4.14
N PHE A 154 -14.50 -6.47 5.25
CA PHE A 154 -15.04 -5.31 5.97
C PHE A 154 -13.95 -4.50 6.68
N SER A 155 -12.87 -5.15 7.16
CA SER A 155 -11.71 -4.49 7.75
C SER A 155 -10.94 -3.67 6.71
N VAL A 156 -10.75 -4.23 5.52
CA VAL A 156 -10.13 -3.53 4.38
C VAL A 156 -10.95 -2.30 3.99
N ALA A 157 -12.27 -2.43 3.88
CA ALA A 157 -13.16 -1.30 3.61
C ALA A 157 -13.07 -0.22 4.70
N ARG A 158 -12.97 -0.63 5.98
CA ARG A 158 -12.84 0.29 7.11
C ARG A 158 -11.51 1.05 7.11
N ILE A 159 -10.41 0.36 6.81
CA ILE A 159 -9.09 0.97 6.63
C ILE A 159 -9.14 2.01 5.50
N ALA A 160 -9.70 1.64 4.35
CA ALA A 160 -9.85 2.56 3.23
C ALA A 160 -10.68 3.81 3.61
N GLU A 161 -11.76 3.64 4.37
CA GLU A 161 -12.62 4.72 4.85
C GLU A 161 -11.87 5.69 5.79
N ARG A 162 -11.11 5.19 6.76
CA ARG A 162 -10.40 6.03 7.74
C ARG A 162 -9.15 6.66 7.13
N HIS A 163 -8.32 5.84 6.50
CA HIS A 163 -6.93 6.18 6.19
C HIS A 163 -6.62 6.27 4.69
N GLY A 164 -7.58 6.01 3.80
CA GLY A 164 -7.36 5.99 2.34
C GLY A 164 -6.93 7.33 1.71
N HIS A 165 -6.94 8.43 2.47
CA HIS A 165 -6.39 9.71 2.04
C HIS A 165 -4.85 9.74 2.12
N LEU A 166 -4.25 8.90 2.97
CA LEU A 166 -2.81 8.75 3.13
C LEU A 166 -2.22 7.93 1.98
N ALA A 167 -1.14 8.42 1.37
CA ALA A 167 -0.57 7.83 0.17
C ALA A 167 -0.08 6.39 0.37
N ALA A 168 0.73 6.15 1.40
CA ALA A 168 1.29 4.82 1.70
C ALA A 168 0.19 3.75 1.90
N ILE A 169 -0.84 4.06 2.68
CA ILE A 169 -1.96 3.13 2.93
C ILE A 169 -2.79 2.91 1.66
N ARG A 170 -3.07 3.97 0.90
CA ARG A 170 -3.79 3.84 -0.37
C ARG A 170 -3.02 2.98 -1.37
N GLU A 171 -1.70 3.14 -1.46
CA GLU A 171 -0.84 2.33 -2.32
C GLU A 171 -0.86 0.86 -1.87
N ALA A 172 -0.70 0.59 -0.58
CA ALA A 172 -0.75 -0.77 -0.02
C ALA A 172 -2.12 -1.46 -0.25
N LEU A 173 -3.23 -0.70 -0.23
CA LEU A 173 -4.55 -1.24 -0.56
C LEU A 173 -4.70 -1.54 -2.06
N LEU A 174 -4.19 -0.66 -2.93
CA LEU A 174 -4.35 -0.78 -4.38
C LEU A 174 -3.52 -1.92 -4.98
N THR A 175 -2.52 -2.44 -4.27
CA THR A 175 -1.75 -3.62 -4.68
C THR A 175 -2.44 -4.95 -4.31
N MET A 176 -3.57 -4.93 -3.59
CA MET A 176 -4.33 -6.12 -3.26
C MET A 176 -5.13 -6.63 -4.48
N ASP A 177 -4.98 -7.91 -4.83
CA ASP A 177 -5.59 -8.51 -6.02
C ASP A 177 -7.14 -8.47 -6.00
N ASP A 178 -7.76 -8.71 -4.84
CA ASP A 178 -9.23 -8.84 -4.70
C ASP A 178 -9.89 -7.62 -4.05
N LEU A 179 -9.36 -6.41 -4.27
CA LEU A 179 -9.92 -5.20 -3.69
C LEU A 179 -11.32 -4.88 -4.27
N PRO A 180 -12.40 -4.88 -3.46
CA PRO A 180 -13.76 -4.68 -3.97
C PRO A 180 -13.90 -3.36 -4.72
N ALA A 181 -14.66 -3.38 -5.82
CA ALA A 181 -14.88 -2.20 -6.66
C ALA A 181 -15.39 -0.96 -5.88
N PRO A 182 -16.32 -1.08 -4.90
CA PRO A 182 -16.72 0.06 -4.05
C PRO A 182 -15.54 0.66 -3.25
N VAL A 183 -14.62 -0.18 -2.78
CA VAL A 183 -13.45 0.28 -2.01
C VAL A 183 -12.46 1.00 -2.92
N ARG A 184 -12.17 0.45 -4.12
CA ARG A 184 -11.36 1.13 -5.15
C ARG A 184 -11.92 2.52 -5.50
N LEU A 185 -13.25 2.62 -5.64
CA LEU A 185 -13.93 3.87 -5.89
C LEU A 185 -13.79 4.86 -4.72
N GLY A 186 -13.94 4.39 -3.48
CA GLY A 186 -13.73 5.19 -2.28
C GLY A 186 -12.30 5.75 -2.17
N LEU A 187 -11.30 4.96 -2.54
CA LEU A 187 -9.90 5.42 -2.60
C LEU A 187 -9.68 6.48 -3.68
N ALA A 188 -10.27 6.30 -4.86
CA ALA A 188 -10.21 7.29 -5.94
C ALA A 188 -10.87 8.62 -5.52
N GLN A 189 -12.01 8.55 -4.82
CA GLN A 189 -12.66 9.74 -4.27
C GLN A 189 -11.76 10.46 -3.25
N LYS A 190 -11.16 9.73 -2.31
CA LYS A 190 -10.25 10.32 -1.31
C LYS A 190 -9.03 10.98 -1.95
N LEU A 191 -8.43 10.34 -2.95
CA LEU A 191 -7.34 10.94 -3.72
C LEU A 191 -7.80 12.22 -4.43
N SER A 192 -8.96 12.17 -5.08
CA SER A 192 -9.54 13.34 -5.75
C SER A 192 -9.74 14.49 -4.78
N ASP A 193 -10.31 14.24 -3.60
CA ASP A 193 -10.53 15.24 -2.56
C ASP A 193 -9.20 15.84 -2.06
N THR A 194 -8.18 15.01 -1.82
CA THR A 194 -6.84 15.47 -1.41
C THR A 194 -6.21 16.35 -2.47
N LEU A 195 -6.27 15.96 -3.75
CA LEU A 195 -5.74 16.75 -4.87
C LEU A 195 -6.50 18.06 -5.05
N THR A 196 -7.85 18.04 -4.94
CA THR A 196 -8.67 19.26 -5.00
C THR A 196 -8.25 20.23 -3.89
N LYS A 197 -8.14 19.76 -2.64
CA LYS A 197 -7.69 20.58 -1.51
C LYS A 197 -6.31 21.19 -1.78
N MET A 198 -5.36 20.37 -2.23
CA MET A 198 -3.99 20.82 -2.54
C MET A 198 -3.98 21.94 -3.59
N VAL A 199 -4.61 21.75 -4.74
CA VAL A 199 -4.58 22.74 -5.84
C VAL A 199 -5.32 24.03 -5.49
N THR A 200 -6.35 23.95 -4.64
CA THR A 200 -7.05 25.14 -4.14
C THR A 200 -6.24 25.87 -3.06
N ALA A 201 -5.58 25.15 -2.16
CA ALA A 201 -4.77 25.75 -1.09
C ALA A 201 -3.51 26.44 -1.63
N ARG A 202 -3.02 26.00 -2.80
CA ARG A 202 -1.89 26.63 -3.51
C ARG A 202 -2.32 27.72 -4.50
N ASP A 203 -3.61 28.07 -4.56
CA ASP A 203 -4.20 29.03 -5.52
C ASP A 203 -3.91 28.71 -7.00
N TRP A 204 -3.61 27.45 -7.34
CA TRP A 204 -3.36 27.04 -8.73
C TRP A 204 -4.64 26.97 -9.54
N LEU A 205 -5.75 26.65 -8.89
CA LEU A 205 -7.08 26.57 -9.50
C LEU A 205 -8.13 27.18 -8.57
N ALA A 206 -9.07 27.93 -9.17
CA ALA A 206 -10.27 28.38 -8.47
C ALA A 206 -11.07 27.17 -7.93
N PRO A 207 -11.69 27.25 -6.74
CA PRO A 207 -12.39 26.13 -6.11
C PRO A 207 -13.44 25.46 -7.00
N ASP A 208 -14.28 26.26 -7.67
CA ASP A 208 -15.31 25.74 -8.58
C ASP A 208 -14.71 24.98 -9.77
N ARG A 209 -13.56 25.44 -10.27
CA ARG A 209 -12.86 24.78 -11.38
C ARG A 209 -12.23 23.47 -10.92
N ALA A 210 -11.57 23.46 -9.76
CA ALA A 210 -10.96 22.26 -9.20
C ALA A 210 -12.01 21.17 -8.93
N ARG A 211 -13.16 21.56 -8.35
CA ARG A 211 -14.28 20.64 -8.08
C ARG A 211 -14.87 20.05 -9.37
N ARG A 212 -15.11 20.86 -10.39
CA ARG A 212 -15.59 20.35 -11.69
C ARG A 212 -14.64 19.33 -12.32
N ILE A 213 -13.34 19.59 -12.29
CA ILE A 213 -12.32 18.66 -12.83
C ILE A 213 -12.28 17.37 -12.01
N ALA A 214 -12.40 17.47 -10.68
CA ALA A 214 -12.47 16.31 -9.78
C ALA A 214 -13.71 15.45 -10.04
N ASP A 215 -14.89 16.06 -10.12
CA ASP A 215 -16.15 15.36 -10.43
C ASP A 215 -16.05 14.63 -11.78
N GLU A 216 -15.48 15.29 -12.80
CA GLU A 216 -15.24 14.68 -14.12
C GLU A 216 -14.24 13.52 -14.07
N ALA A 217 -13.15 13.66 -13.32
CA ALA A 217 -12.20 12.58 -13.12
C ALA A 217 -12.83 11.39 -12.38
N MET A 218 -13.70 11.67 -11.42
CA MET A 218 -14.38 10.66 -10.63
C MET A 218 -15.41 9.87 -11.45
N GLU A 219 -16.20 10.56 -12.29
CA GLU A 219 -17.13 9.91 -13.21
C GLU A 219 -16.39 8.97 -14.19
N ARG A 220 -15.20 9.37 -14.69
CA ARG A 220 -14.34 8.51 -15.52
C ARG A 220 -13.81 7.31 -14.74
N SER A 221 -13.29 7.54 -13.54
CA SER A 221 -12.80 6.47 -12.66
C SER A 221 -13.88 5.42 -12.40
N THR A 222 -15.12 5.86 -12.17
CA THR A 222 -16.27 4.98 -11.96
C THR A 222 -16.51 4.05 -13.15
N VAL A 223 -16.50 4.59 -14.37
CA VAL A 223 -16.70 3.79 -15.59
C VAL A 223 -15.53 2.82 -15.81
N ASN A 224 -14.30 3.24 -15.54
CA ASN A 224 -13.11 2.40 -15.68
C ASN A 224 -13.09 1.24 -14.66
N VAL A 225 -13.42 1.52 -13.40
CA VAL A 225 -13.56 0.48 -12.37
C VAL A 225 -14.67 -0.50 -12.74
N ALA A 226 -15.82 0.01 -13.20
CA ALA A 226 -16.94 -0.84 -13.62
C ALA A 226 -16.60 -1.70 -14.83
N ALA A 227 -15.80 -1.21 -15.79
CA ALA A 227 -15.40 -1.97 -16.98
C ALA A 227 -14.51 -3.19 -16.65
N GLN A 228 -13.86 -3.16 -15.49
CA GLN A 228 -13.04 -4.27 -14.97
C GLN A 228 -13.81 -5.13 -13.96
N THR A 229 -15.06 -4.81 -13.67
CA THR A 229 -15.88 -5.49 -12.66
C THR A 229 -16.94 -6.33 -13.34
N ARG A 230 -17.16 -7.57 -12.88
CA ARG A 230 -18.10 -8.51 -13.53
C ARG A 230 -19.09 -9.09 -12.52
N GLY A 231 -20.22 -9.60 -13.03
CA GLY A 231 -21.16 -10.42 -12.26
C GLY A 231 -21.71 -9.75 -10.99
N SER A 232 -21.67 -10.47 -9.86
CA SER A 232 -22.19 -10.01 -8.57
C SER A 232 -21.50 -8.75 -8.03
N ASP A 233 -20.22 -8.56 -8.36
CA ASP A 233 -19.46 -7.41 -7.88
C ASP A 233 -19.92 -6.13 -8.58
N LEU A 234 -20.33 -6.24 -9.85
CA LEU A 234 -20.90 -5.12 -10.59
C LEU A 234 -22.26 -4.72 -10.00
N ALA A 235 -23.10 -5.70 -9.63
CA ALA A 235 -24.36 -5.43 -8.95
C ALA A 235 -24.13 -4.74 -7.58
N THR A 236 -23.12 -5.17 -6.84
CA THR A 236 -22.72 -4.56 -5.57
C THR A 236 -22.24 -3.12 -5.77
N LEU A 237 -21.43 -2.87 -6.82
CA LEU A 237 -20.98 -1.53 -7.20
C LEU A 237 -22.17 -0.62 -7.55
N VAL A 238 -23.11 -1.09 -8.36
CA VAL A 238 -24.30 -0.31 -8.75
C VAL A 238 -25.17 0.02 -7.53
N SER A 239 -25.42 -0.96 -6.66
CA SER A 239 -26.14 -0.74 -5.41
C SER A 239 -25.42 0.29 -4.52
N HIS A 240 -24.09 0.23 -4.45
CA HIS A 240 -23.30 1.20 -3.72
C HIS A 240 -23.44 2.61 -4.31
N LEU A 241 -23.24 2.77 -5.63
CA LEU A 241 -23.42 4.03 -6.36
C LEU A 241 -24.80 4.63 -6.15
N ARG A 242 -25.84 3.81 -6.10
CA ARG A 242 -27.20 4.24 -5.79
C ARG A 242 -27.33 4.72 -4.34
N SER A 243 -26.78 3.98 -3.38
CA SER A 243 -26.87 4.32 -1.96
C SER A 243 -26.23 5.68 -1.63
N ILE A 244 -25.19 6.06 -2.37
CA ILE A 244 -24.48 7.35 -2.23
C ILE A 244 -24.98 8.43 -3.21
N GLY A 245 -26.03 8.15 -4.00
CA GLY A 245 -26.62 9.11 -4.95
C GLY A 245 -25.77 9.42 -6.18
N GLN A 246 -24.70 8.66 -6.43
CA GLN A 246 -23.83 8.83 -7.60
C GLN A 246 -24.34 8.11 -8.86
N LEU A 247 -25.30 7.18 -8.73
CA LEU A 247 -25.97 6.56 -9.87
C LEU A 247 -26.98 7.53 -10.51
N ASN A 248 -26.49 8.45 -11.34
CA ASN A 248 -27.28 9.48 -12.00
C ASN A 248 -27.37 9.28 -13.52
N THR A 249 -28.26 10.03 -14.18
CA THR A 249 -28.48 9.92 -15.64
C THR A 249 -27.21 10.19 -16.45
N GLY A 250 -26.37 11.12 -16.01
CA GLY A 250 -25.12 11.46 -16.69
C GLY A 250 -24.09 10.32 -16.63
N LEU A 251 -23.97 9.64 -15.48
CA LEU A 251 -23.12 8.47 -15.32
C LEU A 251 -23.62 7.29 -16.17
N ILE A 252 -24.93 7.04 -16.19
CA ILE A 252 -25.54 5.95 -16.97
C ILE A 252 -25.35 6.21 -18.47
N LEU A 253 -25.55 7.45 -18.92
CA LEU A 253 -25.28 7.83 -20.31
C LEU A 253 -23.80 7.73 -20.65
N ARG A 254 -22.90 8.14 -19.75
CA ARG A 254 -21.45 7.95 -19.94
C ARG A 254 -21.10 6.48 -20.08
N ALA A 255 -21.62 5.60 -19.20
CA ALA A 255 -21.36 4.16 -19.26
C ALA A 255 -21.65 3.60 -20.65
N LEU A 256 -22.83 3.92 -21.21
CA LEU A 256 -23.23 3.51 -22.55
C LEU A 256 -22.33 4.11 -23.64
N LEU A 257 -22.05 5.41 -23.58
CA LEU A 257 -21.19 6.09 -24.57
C LEU A 257 -19.72 5.64 -24.50
N SER A 258 -19.28 5.15 -23.35
CA SER A 258 -17.98 4.52 -23.15
C SER A 258 -17.96 3.04 -23.59
N GLY A 259 -19.07 2.49 -24.07
CA GLY A 259 -19.18 1.10 -24.51
C GLY A 259 -19.34 0.08 -23.37
N ASN A 260 -19.51 0.53 -22.12
CA ASN A 260 -19.75 -0.34 -20.98
C ASN A 260 -21.25 -0.65 -20.86
N ILE A 261 -21.72 -1.56 -21.73
CA ILE A 261 -23.12 -2.00 -21.77
C ILE A 261 -23.51 -2.74 -20.49
N GLU A 262 -22.59 -3.51 -19.88
CA GLU A 262 -22.86 -4.24 -18.64
C GLU A 262 -23.23 -3.29 -17.49
N LEU A 263 -22.48 -2.20 -17.30
CA LEU A 263 -22.81 -1.18 -16.29
C LEU A 263 -24.16 -0.50 -16.60
N PHE A 264 -24.44 -0.23 -17.87
CA PHE A 264 -25.71 0.36 -18.29
C PHE A 264 -26.90 -0.56 -17.98
N GLU A 265 -26.81 -1.84 -18.31
CA GLU A 265 -27.84 -2.83 -18.02
C GLU A 265 -28.02 -3.06 -16.53
N ALA A 266 -26.92 -3.17 -15.78
CA ALA A 266 -26.96 -3.33 -14.33
C ALA A 266 -27.63 -2.12 -13.65
N ALA A 267 -27.31 -0.89 -14.09
CA ALA A 267 -27.96 0.32 -13.60
C ALA A 267 -29.46 0.34 -13.90
N LEU A 268 -29.87 -0.04 -15.11
CA LEU A 268 -31.29 -0.11 -15.47
C LEU A 268 -32.04 -1.21 -14.71
N ALA A 269 -31.42 -2.37 -14.49
CA ALA A 269 -31.99 -3.44 -13.69
C ALA A 269 -32.24 -3.00 -12.24
N ASP A 270 -31.25 -2.37 -11.62
CA ASP A 270 -31.34 -1.86 -10.26
C ASP A 270 -32.40 -0.75 -10.12
N LEU A 271 -32.38 0.25 -11.02
CA LEU A 271 -33.32 1.38 -10.96
C LEU A 271 -34.76 0.99 -11.32
N SER A 272 -34.96 0.11 -12.30
CA SER A 272 -36.31 -0.30 -12.74
C SER A 272 -36.92 -1.42 -11.91
N GLY A 273 -36.12 -2.13 -11.10
CA GLY A 273 -36.51 -3.31 -10.33
C GLY A 273 -36.90 -4.51 -11.21
N LEU A 274 -36.48 -4.53 -12.48
CA LEU A 274 -36.74 -5.63 -13.41
C LEU A 274 -35.60 -6.66 -13.37
N PRO A 275 -35.88 -7.95 -13.65
CA PRO A 275 -34.82 -8.96 -13.78
C PRO A 275 -33.83 -8.59 -14.88
N GLY A 276 -32.53 -8.79 -14.64
CA GLY A 276 -31.46 -8.45 -15.59
C GLY A 276 -31.64 -9.07 -16.97
N SER A 277 -32.12 -10.33 -17.04
CA SER A 277 -32.42 -10.99 -18.32
C SER A 277 -33.49 -10.27 -19.14
N ARG A 278 -34.47 -9.65 -18.48
CA ARG A 278 -35.52 -8.85 -19.15
C ARG A 278 -34.97 -7.51 -19.61
N VAL A 279 -34.10 -6.89 -18.83
CA VAL A 279 -33.43 -5.64 -19.19
C VAL A 279 -32.55 -5.86 -20.42
N ALA A 280 -31.68 -6.87 -20.40
CA ALA A 280 -30.83 -7.23 -21.55
C ALA A 280 -31.66 -7.51 -22.81
N ALA A 281 -32.77 -8.25 -22.69
CA ALA A 281 -33.66 -8.50 -23.82
C ALA A 281 -34.26 -7.21 -24.44
N ILE A 282 -34.57 -6.21 -23.61
CA ILE A 282 -35.08 -4.91 -24.08
C ILE A 282 -33.96 -4.05 -24.67
N VAL A 283 -32.78 -4.05 -24.05
CA VAL A 283 -31.62 -3.25 -24.47
C VAL A 283 -31.09 -3.72 -25.83
N HIS A 284 -31.13 -5.04 -26.08
CA HIS A 284 -30.72 -5.64 -27.35
C HIS A 284 -31.85 -5.75 -28.39
N ASP A 285 -33.08 -5.35 -28.06
CA ASP A 285 -34.19 -5.35 -29.02
C ASP A 285 -34.10 -4.17 -29.99
N ARG A 286 -34.13 -4.47 -31.29
CA ARG A 286 -34.10 -3.46 -32.37
C ARG A 286 -35.42 -2.69 -32.51
N GLY A 287 -36.50 -3.14 -31.86
CA GLY A 287 -37.83 -2.53 -31.94
C GLY A 287 -38.01 -1.19 -31.23
N GLY A 288 -37.08 -0.80 -30.33
CA GLY A 288 -36.98 0.53 -29.71
C GLY A 288 -38.11 0.98 -28.77
N ALA A 289 -39.33 0.44 -28.91
CA ALA A 289 -40.49 0.83 -28.11
C ALA A 289 -40.37 0.38 -26.63
N GLY A 290 -39.77 -0.80 -26.39
CA GLY A 290 -39.52 -1.30 -25.05
C GLY A 290 -38.51 -0.46 -24.26
N LEU A 291 -37.53 0.14 -24.96
CA LEU A 291 -36.46 0.93 -24.34
C LEU A 291 -36.99 2.18 -23.65
N ASN A 292 -37.85 2.96 -24.30
CA ASN A 292 -38.39 4.18 -23.69
C ASN A 292 -39.20 3.89 -22.42
N ALA A 293 -39.98 2.79 -22.42
CA ALA A 293 -40.72 2.35 -21.24
C ALA A 293 -39.78 1.93 -20.10
N LEU A 294 -38.68 1.25 -20.42
CA LEU A 294 -37.65 0.86 -19.46
C LEU A 294 -36.93 2.10 -18.87
N LEU A 295 -36.50 3.04 -19.71
CA LEU A 295 -35.84 4.28 -19.27
C LEU A 295 -36.77 5.11 -18.37
N ALA A 296 -38.05 5.23 -18.72
CA ALA A 296 -39.05 5.89 -17.88
C ALA A 296 -39.24 5.18 -16.54
N LYS A 297 -39.30 3.83 -16.53
CA LYS A 297 -39.43 3.05 -15.30
C LYS A 297 -38.19 3.16 -14.41
N ALA A 298 -37.00 3.30 -14.99
CA ALA A 298 -35.76 3.58 -14.28
C ALA A 298 -35.65 5.04 -13.76
N GLY A 299 -36.67 5.88 -14.00
CA GLY A 299 -36.71 7.26 -13.52
C GLY A 299 -35.84 8.23 -14.33
N LEU A 300 -35.39 7.84 -15.53
CA LEU A 300 -34.54 8.68 -16.37
C LEU A 300 -35.37 9.76 -17.10
N PRO A 301 -34.91 11.02 -17.15
CA PRO A 301 -35.65 12.12 -17.79
C PRO A 301 -35.94 11.84 -19.27
N VAL A 302 -37.17 12.13 -19.70
CA VAL A 302 -37.64 11.93 -21.09
C VAL A 302 -36.76 12.65 -22.11
N SER A 303 -36.20 13.81 -21.75
CA SER A 303 -35.26 14.57 -22.58
C SER A 303 -34.00 13.79 -22.97
N THR A 304 -33.63 12.75 -22.21
CA THR A 304 -32.43 11.94 -22.44
C THR A 304 -32.69 10.67 -23.25
N HIS A 305 -33.96 10.25 -23.42
CA HIS A 305 -34.30 8.96 -24.04
C HIS A 305 -33.78 8.84 -25.47
N ARG A 306 -33.82 9.94 -26.23
CA ARG A 306 -33.26 9.99 -27.60
C ARG A 306 -31.75 9.71 -27.61
N ALA A 307 -31.00 10.28 -26.66
CA ALA A 307 -29.56 10.10 -26.58
C ALA A 307 -29.19 8.63 -26.30
N PHE A 308 -29.89 7.99 -25.35
CA PHE A 308 -29.72 6.56 -25.06
C PHE A 308 -30.00 5.67 -26.28
N ARG A 309 -31.11 5.92 -26.98
CA ARG A 309 -31.47 5.14 -28.18
C ARG A 309 -30.41 5.26 -29.27
N VAL A 310 -29.98 6.48 -29.59
CA VAL A 310 -28.98 6.72 -30.64
C VAL A 310 -27.63 6.11 -30.26
N ALA A 311 -27.25 6.15 -28.98
CA ALA A 311 -26.04 5.51 -28.49
C ALA A 311 -26.10 3.98 -28.63
N LEU A 312 -27.23 3.34 -28.32
CA LEU A 312 -27.42 1.90 -28.51
C LEU A 312 -27.38 1.50 -29.99
N GLU A 313 -28.09 2.23 -30.86
CA GLU A 313 -28.05 2.02 -32.31
C GLU A 313 -26.60 2.12 -32.83
N ALA A 314 -25.88 3.17 -32.45
CA ALA A 314 -24.47 3.35 -32.82
C ALA A 314 -23.57 2.22 -32.30
N SER A 315 -23.79 1.73 -31.08
CA SER A 315 -23.02 0.60 -30.52
C SER A 315 -23.24 -0.71 -31.30
N SER A 316 -24.45 -0.93 -31.80
CA SER A 316 -24.81 -2.15 -32.54
C SER A 316 -24.27 -2.19 -33.97
N GLU A 317 -24.03 -1.03 -34.58
CA GLU A 317 -23.53 -0.90 -35.96
C GLU A 317 -22.00 -1.12 -36.06
N ILE A 318 -21.24 -0.84 -35.00
CA ILE A 318 -19.78 -0.72 -35.09
C ILE A 318 -19.03 -2.04 -34.74
N GLY A 319 -19.75 -3.06 -34.25
CA GLY A 319 -19.19 -4.41 -34.04
C GLY A 319 -18.13 -4.51 -32.93
N PHE A 320 -17.47 -5.67 -32.83
CA PHE A 320 -16.43 -5.92 -31.82
C PHE A 320 -15.11 -5.26 -32.21
N ILE A 321 -14.46 -4.59 -31.24
CA ILE A 321 -13.19 -3.91 -31.44
C ILE A 321 -12.12 -4.57 -30.58
N GLY A 322 -11.07 -5.09 -31.22
CA GLY A 322 -9.99 -5.84 -30.56
C GLY A 322 -8.82 -5.01 -30.02
N THR A 323 -8.80 -3.68 -30.21
CA THR A 323 -7.67 -2.82 -29.79
C THR A 323 -8.11 -1.63 -28.94
N VAL A 324 -7.24 -1.20 -28.01
CA VAL A 324 -7.47 -0.04 -27.11
C VAL A 324 -7.70 1.25 -27.91
N GLY A 325 -6.86 1.52 -28.91
CA GLY A 325 -7.03 2.67 -29.81
C GLY A 325 -8.29 2.57 -30.68
N GLY A 326 -8.74 1.36 -31.02
CA GLY A 326 -10.05 1.15 -31.66
C GLY A 326 -11.21 1.53 -30.74
N ALA A 327 -11.14 1.14 -29.46
CA ALA A 327 -12.19 1.43 -28.49
C ALA A 327 -12.33 2.94 -28.23
N ALA A 328 -11.22 3.68 -28.18
CA ALA A 328 -11.25 5.15 -28.09
C ALA A 328 -11.90 5.81 -29.31
N ARG A 329 -11.54 5.35 -30.53
CA ARG A 329 -12.17 5.79 -31.79
C ARG A 329 -13.68 5.53 -31.82
N LEU A 330 -14.11 4.37 -31.34
CA LEU A 330 -15.54 4.03 -31.23
C LEU A 330 -16.26 4.97 -30.27
N ARG A 331 -15.72 5.18 -29.07
CA ARG A 331 -16.32 6.08 -28.07
C ARG A 331 -16.52 7.47 -28.65
N ARG A 332 -15.50 8.04 -29.32
CA ARG A 332 -15.61 9.34 -29.98
C ARG A 332 -16.72 9.35 -31.04
N ARG A 333 -16.74 8.37 -31.94
CA ARG A 333 -17.78 8.28 -33.00
C ARG A 333 -19.19 8.16 -32.42
N MET A 334 -19.37 7.35 -31.37
CA MET A 334 -20.65 7.21 -30.68
C MET A 334 -21.11 8.56 -30.11
N VAL A 335 -20.22 9.26 -29.39
CA VAL A 335 -20.55 10.55 -28.78
C VAL A 335 -20.83 11.62 -29.84
N GLU A 336 -20.03 11.71 -30.90
CA GLU A 336 -20.25 12.65 -32.01
C GLU A 336 -21.59 12.40 -32.70
N ARG A 337 -21.92 11.13 -33.00
CA ARG A 337 -23.21 10.78 -33.62
C ARG A 337 -24.39 11.14 -32.73
N VAL A 338 -24.31 10.86 -31.43
CA VAL A 338 -25.35 11.21 -30.46
C VAL A 338 -25.50 12.72 -30.35
N LEU A 339 -24.40 13.47 -30.32
CA LEU A 339 -24.40 14.93 -30.30
C LEU A 339 -25.07 15.51 -31.54
N THR A 340 -24.64 15.10 -32.75
CA THR A 340 -25.24 15.57 -34.02
C THR A 340 -26.75 15.28 -34.09
N GLN A 341 -27.17 14.10 -33.64
CA GLN A 341 -28.58 13.72 -33.65
C GLN A 341 -29.43 14.47 -32.60
N CYS A 342 -28.80 14.98 -31.54
CA CYS A 342 -29.45 15.81 -30.53
C CYS A 342 -29.50 17.29 -30.94
N GLU A 343 -28.44 17.83 -31.56
CA GLU A 343 -28.40 19.22 -32.04
C GLU A 343 -29.42 19.49 -33.16
N THR A 344 -29.72 18.48 -33.97
CA THR A 344 -30.72 18.55 -35.06
C THR A 344 -32.17 18.46 -34.59
N SER A 345 -32.41 18.34 -33.27
CA SER A 345 -33.75 18.15 -32.69
C SER A 345 -34.19 19.39 -31.91
N GLU A 346 -35.32 19.99 -32.29
CA GLU A 346 -35.84 21.25 -31.70
C GLU A 346 -36.18 21.18 -30.19
N THR A 347 -36.21 19.99 -29.60
CA THR A 347 -36.76 19.72 -28.26
C THR A 347 -35.73 19.27 -27.21
N VAL A 348 -34.43 19.32 -27.52
CA VAL A 348 -33.40 18.81 -26.60
C VAL A 348 -33.06 19.82 -25.52
N ALA A 349 -33.03 19.35 -24.27
CA ALA A 349 -32.69 20.17 -23.11
C ALA A 349 -31.23 20.64 -23.17
N GLU A 350 -31.00 21.94 -22.95
CA GLU A 350 -29.67 22.57 -22.96
C GLU A 350 -28.64 21.87 -22.05
N PRO A 351 -28.97 21.40 -20.81
CA PRO A 351 -28.03 20.65 -19.98
C PRO A 351 -27.52 19.35 -20.62
N LEU A 352 -28.34 18.68 -21.43
CA LEU A 352 -27.93 17.46 -22.12
C LEU A 352 -26.95 17.77 -23.25
N LEU A 353 -27.17 18.85 -24.00
CA LEU A 353 -26.23 19.27 -25.05
C LEU A 353 -24.88 19.68 -24.46
N LEU A 354 -24.87 20.39 -23.34
CA LEU A 354 -23.64 20.73 -22.62
C LEU A 354 -22.89 19.47 -22.16
N LEU A 355 -23.60 18.49 -21.60
CA LEU A 355 -23.03 17.20 -21.20
C LEU A 355 -22.43 16.44 -22.39
N LEU A 356 -23.15 16.36 -23.51
CA LEU A 356 -22.69 15.66 -24.72
C LEU A 356 -21.48 16.35 -25.37
N ARG A 357 -21.47 17.69 -25.44
CA ARG A 357 -20.31 18.46 -25.92
C ARG A 357 -19.09 18.26 -25.04
N ARG A 358 -19.29 18.18 -23.71
CA ARG A 358 -18.23 17.84 -22.76
C ARG A 358 -17.67 16.45 -23.05
N PHE A 359 -18.52 15.43 -23.20
CA PHE A 359 -18.09 14.07 -23.53
C PHE A 359 -17.40 13.97 -24.90
N ALA A 360 -17.84 14.77 -25.88
CA ALA A 360 -17.21 14.79 -27.20
C ALA A 360 -15.79 15.33 -27.11
N THR A 361 -15.61 16.44 -26.40
CA THR A 361 -14.30 17.05 -26.15
C THR A 361 -13.39 16.09 -25.37
N GLU A 362 -13.93 15.43 -24.34
CA GLU A 362 -13.23 14.43 -23.54
C GLU A 362 -12.76 13.24 -24.40
N SER A 363 -13.66 12.65 -25.19
CA SER A 363 -13.36 11.50 -26.04
C SER A 363 -12.33 11.83 -27.13
N ALA A 364 -12.42 13.04 -27.71
CA ALA A 364 -11.42 13.51 -28.68
C ALA A 364 -10.03 13.69 -28.05
N ARG A 365 -9.96 14.20 -26.81
CA ARG A 365 -8.69 14.33 -26.08
C ARG A 365 -8.09 12.99 -25.70
N GLU A 366 -8.92 12.02 -25.32
CA GLU A 366 -8.47 10.69 -24.97
C GLU A 366 -7.96 9.92 -26.20
N GLU A 367 -8.67 9.97 -27.32
CA GLU A 367 -8.19 9.41 -28.58
C GLU A 367 -6.86 10.05 -29.01
N ALA A 368 -6.76 11.38 -28.94
CA ALA A 368 -5.53 12.09 -29.28
C ALA A 368 -4.35 11.68 -28.39
N ARG A 369 -4.57 11.52 -27.08
CA ARG A 369 -3.52 11.03 -26.15
C ARG A 369 -3.04 9.64 -26.52
N LEU A 370 -3.96 8.69 -26.69
CA LEU A 370 -3.61 7.31 -27.06
C LEU A 370 -2.89 7.27 -28.41
N PHE A 371 -3.32 8.08 -29.38
CA PHE A 371 -2.62 8.19 -30.66
C PHE A 371 -1.20 8.75 -30.51
N CYS A 372 -1.00 9.76 -29.66
CA CYS A 372 0.33 10.29 -29.38
C CYS A 372 1.21 9.29 -28.61
N ASP A 373 0.64 8.54 -27.66
CA ASP A 373 1.36 7.51 -26.91
C ASP A 373 1.78 6.35 -27.83
N ASP A 374 0.90 5.91 -28.73
CA ASP A 374 1.19 4.91 -29.75
C ASP A 374 2.33 5.39 -30.67
N LEU A 375 2.28 6.63 -31.15
CA LEU A 375 3.35 7.22 -31.97
C LEU A 375 4.69 7.32 -31.22
N ALA A 376 4.67 7.74 -29.95
CA ALA A 376 5.88 7.84 -29.14
C ALA A 376 6.50 6.47 -28.86
N ALA A 377 5.68 5.44 -28.68
CA ALA A 377 6.14 4.06 -28.55
C ALA A 377 6.75 3.54 -29.86
N ASP A 378 6.14 3.84 -31.00
CA ASP A 378 6.67 3.47 -32.33
C ASP A 378 8.01 4.17 -32.61
N ASP A 379 8.14 5.46 -32.27
CA ASP A 379 9.40 6.20 -32.38
C ASP A 379 10.49 5.63 -31.47
N PHE A 380 10.14 5.23 -30.24
CA PHE A 380 11.06 4.59 -29.30
C PHE A 380 11.53 3.21 -29.82
N VAL A 381 10.61 2.40 -30.34
CA VAL A 381 10.94 1.11 -30.98
C VAL A 381 11.79 1.31 -32.24
N GLY A 382 11.49 2.35 -33.03
CA GLY A 382 12.28 2.76 -34.19
C GLY A 382 13.70 3.16 -33.81
N ALA A 383 13.88 3.93 -32.74
CA ALA A 383 15.19 4.32 -32.21
C ALA A 383 15.99 3.11 -31.69
N LEU A 384 15.36 2.20 -30.95
CA LEU A 384 15.97 0.94 -30.50
C LEU A 384 16.38 0.04 -31.68
N SER A 385 15.53 -0.03 -32.71
CA SER A 385 15.80 -0.81 -33.92
C SER A 385 16.96 -0.21 -34.72
N ALA A 386 17.01 1.12 -34.85
CA ALA A 386 18.12 1.83 -35.49
C ALA A 386 19.44 1.64 -34.74
N GLN A 387 19.42 1.73 -33.41
CA GLN A 387 20.59 1.47 -32.56
C GLN A 387 21.08 0.02 -32.66
N ALA A 388 20.16 -0.95 -32.72
CA ALA A 388 20.50 -2.36 -32.96
C ALA A 388 21.10 -2.61 -34.36
N VAL A 389 20.64 -1.87 -35.38
CA VAL A 389 21.21 -1.92 -36.74
C VAL A 389 22.60 -1.27 -36.80
N GLU A 390 22.84 -0.17 -36.07
CA GLU A 390 24.19 0.42 -35.93
C GLU A 390 25.15 -0.52 -35.20
N GLU A 391 24.71 -1.17 -34.13
CA GLU A 391 25.52 -2.17 -33.42
C GLU A 391 25.82 -3.39 -34.32
N ALA A 392 24.84 -3.88 -35.07
CA ALA A 392 25.02 -4.99 -36.02
C ALA A 392 25.91 -4.62 -37.23
N GLY A 393 25.77 -3.41 -37.78
CA GLY A 393 26.64 -2.88 -38.83
C GLY A 393 28.08 -2.67 -38.37
N GLY A 394 28.28 -2.38 -37.08
CA GLY A 394 29.59 -2.41 -36.44
C GLY A 394 30.25 -3.80 -36.50
N TYR A 395 29.50 -4.87 -36.24
CA TYR A 395 30.02 -6.25 -36.28
C TYR A 395 30.35 -6.75 -37.71
N GLU A 396 29.65 -6.30 -38.75
CA GLU A 396 30.00 -6.64 -40.15
C GLU A 396 31.29 -5.94 -40.61
N ALA A 397 31.54 -4.70 -40.16
CA ALA A 397 32.80 -3.99 -40.42
C ALA A 397 34.03 -4.70 -39.78
N TYR A 398 33.86 -5.34 -38.61
CA TYR A 398 34.91 -6.17 -38.00
C TYR A 398 35.12 -7.53 -38.68
N ARG A 399 34.13 -8.03 -39.44
CA ARG A 399 34.23 -9.32 -40.16
C ARG A 399 34.85 -9.17 -41.56
N ALA A 400 34.62 -8.04 -42.23
CA ALA A 400 35.26 -7.72 -43.51
C ALA A 400 36.77 -7.44 -43.37
N GLY A 401 37.22 -6.97 -42.20
CA GLY A 401 38.63 -6.70 -41.91
C GLY A 401 39.49 -7.92 -41.53
N ASN A 402 38.90 -9.11 -41.37
CA ASN A 402 39.58 -10.31 -40.86
C ASN A 402 39.49 -11.54 -41.79
N ALA A 403 39.16 -11.34 -43.06
CA ALA A 403 39.14 -12.38 -44.08
C ALA A 403 40.28 -12.19 -45.10
N VAL A 404 41.52 -12.03 -44.62
CA VAL A 404 42.73 -12.17 -45.44
C VAL A 404 43.64 -13.18 -44.76
N GLU A 405 43.59 -14.41 -45.27
CA GLU A 405 44.57 -15.50 -45.21
C GLU A 405 43.85 -16.85 -45.01
N ALA A 406 43.58 -17.54 -46.10
CA ALA A 406 44.16 -18.87 -46.35
C ALA A 406 43.48 -19.58 -47.54
N TYR A 407 44.35 -20.23 -48.32
CA TYR A 407 44.13 -21.28 -49.32
C TYR A 407 43.98 -20.86 -50.79
N ASP A 408 45.14 -20.98 -51.45
CA ASP A 408 45.43 -21.38 -52.83
C ASP A 408 44.24 -21.64 -53.76
N ALA A 409 44.25 -20.88 -54.85
CA ALA A 409 43.42 -21.07 -56.03
C ALA A 409 44.09 -22.03 -57.02
N ASP A 410 43.32 -23.01 -57.50
CA ASP A 410 43.47 -23.59 -58.83
C ASP A 410 42.10 -23.53 -59.53
N ASP A 411 42.09 -22.81 -60.66
CA ASP A 411 41.25 -22.89 -61.86
C ASP A 411 39.72 -23.15 -61.79
N ALA A 412 38.94 -22.21 -62.34
CA ALA A 412 38.29 -22.32 -63.67
C ALA A 412 37.01 -21.45 -63.83
N TYR A 413 36.98 -20.64 -64.92
CA TYR A 413 35.86 -20.14 -65.76
C TYR A 413 34.45 -19.94 -65.15
N GLY A 414 33.68 -18.86 -65.34
CA GLY A 414 33.66 -17.76 -66.32
C GLY A 414 32.21 -17.22 -66.45
N THR A 415 32.04 -16.07 -67.12
CA THR A 415 30.78 -15.39 -67.62
C THR A 415 29.88 -14.70 -66.57
N SER A 416 29.82 -13.35 -66.49
CA SER A 416 29.13 -12.34 -67.35
C SER A 416 27.59 -12.42 -67.20
N GLU A 417 26.77 -11.39 -67.02
CA GLU A 417 26.67 -10.00 -67.54
C GLU A 417 25.72 -9.19 -66.60
N ILE A 418 25.98 -7.90 -66.29
CA ILE A 418 25.33 -6.64 -66.81
C ILE A 418 23.92 -6.39 -66.19
N ASP A 419 23.43 -5.22 -65.75
CA ASP A 419 23.72 -3.77 -65.88
C ASP A 419 23.00 -3.03 -64.71
N ASP A 420 23.63 -2.00 -64.16
CA ASP A 420 23.23 -0.57 -64.12
C ASP A 420 21.73 -0.19 -64.01
N THR A 421 21.29 0.78 -63.19
CA THR A 421 21.65 2.22 -63.24
C THR A 421 20.90 3.02 -62.13
N TYR A 422 21.60 4.02 -61.56
CA TYR A 422 21.29 5.37 -60.99
C TYR A 422 19.82 5.78 -60.61
N ASP A 423 19.52 6.67 -59.66
CA ASP A 423 20.12 8.00 -59.46
C ASP A 423 19.68 8.76 -58.17
N THR A 424 20.58 9.63 -57.69
CA THR A 424 20.48 10.97 -57.01
C THR A 424 19.55 11.25 -55.81
N GLU A 425 20.08 11.63 -54.63
CA GLU A 425 20.52 12.98 -54.13
C GLU A 425 19.36 13.94 -53.75
N ASP A 426 19.29 14.37 -52.49
CA ASP A 426 19.67 15.75 -52.12
C ASP A 426 19.61 16.02 -50.60
N THR A 427 20.62 16.76 -50.13
CA THR A 427 20.86 17.24 -48.76
C THR A 427 20.47 18.70 -48.59
N TYR A 428 19.98 19.11 -47.42
CA TYR A 428 20.29 20.45 -46.88
C TYR A 428 20.31 20.42 -45.34
N ASP A 429 21.45 20.82 -44.79
CA ASP A 429 21.73 21.02 -43.38
C ASP A 429 22.03 22.51 -43.15
N ALA A 430 21.58 23.07 -42.03
CA ALA A 430 21.86 24.46 -41.65
C ALA A 430 22.01 24.57 -40.13
N TYR A 431 23.26 24.73 -39.69
CA TYR A 431 23.67 24.99 -38.31
C TYR A 431 23.42 26.44 -37.87
N ALA A 432 22.95 26.62 -36.63
CA ALA A 432 23.31 27.76 -35.78
C ALA A 432 23.10 27.49 -34.27
N THR A 433 24.21 27.20 -33.57
CA THR A 433 24.63 27.71 -32.24
C THR A 433 23.75 27.54 -30.97
N HIS A 434 24.22 26.61 -30.11
CA HIS A 434 24.04 26.41 -28.64
C HIS A 434 24.44 27.64 -27.76
N PRO A 435 24.36 27.64 -26.39
CA PRO A 435 23.72 26.71 -25.42
C PRO A 435 23.00 27.41 -24.22
N GLN A 436 22.16 26.67 -23.46
CA GLN A 436 22.13 26.62 -21.98
C GLN A 436 20.86 25.91 -21.49
N TYR A 437 20.94 24.63 -21.14
CA TYR A 437 20.57 24.08 -19.83
C TYR A 437 20.99 22.62 -19.82
N ARG A 438 21.81 22.28 -18.81
CA ARG A 438 22.40 20.98 -18.58
C ARG A 438 21.44 20.22 -17.67
N ASP A 439 20.96 19.07 -18.14
CA ASP A 439 20.32 18.07 -17.29
C ASP A 439 21.33 17.58 -16.25
N SER A 440 21.00 17.81 -14.99
CA SER A 440 21.56 17.08 -13.86
C SER A 440 20.44 16.24 -13.29
N VAL A 441 20.48 14.95 -13.59
CA VAL A 441 19.68 13.93 -12.89
C VAL A 441 20.20 13.84 -11.46
N GLU A 442 19.46 14.42 -10.51
CA GLU A 442 19.59 14.12 -9.09
C GLU A 442 18.27 13.52 -8.59
N THR A 443 18.28 12.21 -8.39
CA THR A 443 17.25 11.49 -7.63
C THR A 443 17.38 11.84 -6.15
N ALA A 444 16.42 12.62 -5.62
CA ALA A 444 16.24 12.79 -4.19
C ALA A 444 14.85 12.29 -3.77
N ARG A 445 14.85 11.22 -2.96
CA ARG A 445 13.69 10.78 -2.17
C ARG A 445 13.36 11.89 -1.17
N TYR A 446 12.19 12.53 -1.32
CA TYR A 446 11.63 13.38 -0.27
C TYR A 446 10.43 12.68 0.37
N ILE A 447 10.63 12.31 1.62
CA ILE A 447 9.60 11.96 2.60
C ILE A 447 8.90 13.27 2.97
N ASN A 448 7.56 13.27 2.93
CA ASN A 448 6.75 14.41 3.37
C ASN A 448 6.83 14.55 4.89
N ASP A 449 7.55 15.58 5.35
CA ASP A 449 7.36 16.20 6.66
C ASP A 449 6.22 17.22 6.56
N ASP A 450 4.99 16.79 6.86
CA ASP A 450 3.85 17.68 7.13
C ASP A 450 2.92 16.97 8.13
N ALA A 451 3.43 16.75 9.35
CA ALA A 451 2.65 16.34 10.52
C ALA A 451 3.37 16.71 11.83
N ALA A 452 3.70 18.00 12.01
CA ALA A 452 4.18 18.50 13.29
C ALA A 452 3.81 19.98 13.44
N ASP A 453 2.54 20.25 13.78
CA ASP A 453 2.14 21.50 14.42
C ASP A 453 0.74 21.36 15.01
N GLU A 454 0.64 20.74 16.19
CA GLU A 454 -0.25 21.19 17.26
C GLU A 454 0.10 20.42 18.56
N TYR A 455 0.04 21.13 19.69
CA TYR A 455 0.37 20.72 21.07
C TYR A 455 1.84 20.84 21.50
N THR A 456 2.30 22.07 21.70
CA THR A 456 3.28 22.36 22.78
C THR A 456 2.85 23.60 23.57
N THR A 457 2.38 23.39 24.80
CA THR A 457 2.40 24.41 25.85
C THR A 457 2.96 23.80 27.14
N HIS A 458 4.17 24.27 27.47
CA HIS A 458 4.73 24.57 28.79
C HIS A 458 4.63 23.50 29.91
N ASP A 459 5.79 23.01 30.36
CA ASP A 459 6.28 23.41 31.68
C ASP A 459 7.79 23.20 31.84
N ALA A 460 8.44 24.24 32.36
CA ALA A 460 9.88 24.34 32.56
C ALA A 460 10.22 24.12 34.04
N TYR A 461 11.10 23.15 34.32
CA TYR A 461 11.86 23.12 35.58
C TYR A 461 13.35 22.96 35.27
N ALA A 462 14.06 24.06 35.50
CA ALA A 462 15.52 24.13 35.51
C ALA A 462 16.07 23.44 36.77
N VAL A 463 17.05 22.55 36.61
CA VAL A 463 17.91 22.10 37.70
C VAL A 463 19.31 22.65 37.48
N VAL A 464 19.63 23.65 38.31
CA VAL A 464 20.97 24.17 38.55
C VAL A 464 21.73 23.13 39.37
N ASN A 465 22.93 22.73 38.96
CA ASN A 465 23.89 22.12 39.88
C ASN A 465 25.28 22.73 39.71
N SER A 466 25.65 23.48 40.74
CA SER A 466 26.93 24.14 40.93
C SER A 466 27.77 23.31 41.92
N ALA A 467 28.75 22.56 41.39
CA ALA A 467 30.14 22.38 41.88
C ALA A 467 30.43 22.04 43.38
N PRO A 468 31.70 21.82 43.82
CA PRO A 468 32.18 20.51 44.28
C PRO A 468 32.85 20.54 45.67
N LEU A 469 33.20 19.39 46.26
CA LEU A 469 34.20 19.33 47.34
C LEU A 469 35.10 18.08 47.27
N TYR A 470 36.36 18.33 47.60
CA TYR A 470 37.61 17.58 47.44
C TYR A 470 37.99 16.83 48.74
N ASN A 471 38.66 15.66 48.59
CA ASN A 471 39.76 15.04 49.39
C ASN A 471 39.62 14.81 50.92
N ASP A 472 40.20 13.81 51.59
CA ASP A 472 41.49 13.08 51.42
C ASP A 472 41.48 11.70 52.14
N ASP A 473 42.28 10.78 51.61
CA ASP A 473 43.14 9.73 52.22
C ASP A 473 42.76 8.91 53.47
N ALA A 474 42.85 7.56 53.34
CA ALA A 474 43.85 6.72 54.05
C ALA A 474 43.76 5.22 53.70
N LEU A 475 44.95 4.62 53.49
CA LEU A 475 45.28 3.20 53.30
C LEU A 475 44.89 2.28 54.48
N ALA A 476 44.48 1.03 54.19
CA ALA A 476 45.19 -0.21 54.61
C ALA A 476 44.35 -1.51 54.44
N ASP A 477 44.78 -2.28 53.44
CA ASP A 477 44.92 -3.75 53.31
C ASP A 477 44.34 -4.73 54.38
N TYR A 478 43.39 -5.55 53.90
CA TYR A 478 43.13 -6.99 54.10
C TYR A 478 43.49 -7.73 55.41
N SER A 479 42.49 -8.39 56.02
CA SER A 479 42.38 -9.86 55.97
C SER A 479 41.10 -10.42 56.62
N GLN A 480 40.38 -11.21 55.81
CA GLN A 480 39.68 -12.46 56.11
C GLN A 480 38.66 -12.51 57.27
N ARG A 481 37.39 -12.57 56.89
CA ARG A 481 36.44 -13.57 57.39
C ARG A 481 35.24 -13.72 56.44
N ASP A 482 35.21 -14.88 55.80
CA ASP A 482 34.07 -15.63 55.26
C ASP A 482 32.80 -14.85 54.89
N ASP A 483 32.71 -14.42 53.64
CA ASP A 483 31.46 -14.03 52.97
C ASP A 483 31.36 -14.77 51.63
N VAL A 484 30.61 -15.86 51.60
CA VAL A 484 30.21 -16.55 50.37
C VAL A 484 29.12 -15.71 49.72
N SER A 485 29.54 -14.85 48.81
CA SER A 485 28.76 -13.84 48.09
C SER A 485 27.83 -14.46 47.04
N VAL A 486 26.71 -13.79 46.76
CA VAL A 486 25.80 -13.99 45.61
C VAL A 486 26.55 -14.10 44.28
N GLN A 487 27.76 -13.52 44.20
CA GLN A 487 28.70 -13.70 43.11
C GLN A 487 28.97 -15.19 42.80
N THR A 488 29.10 -16.06 43.80
CA THR A 488 29.36 -17.50 43.57
C THR A 488 28.17 -18.23 42.97
N TYR A 489 26.94 -17.73 43.17
CA TYR A 489 25.73 -18.32 42.57
C TYR A 489 25.51 -17.82 41.14
N VAL A 490 25.82 -16.55 40.87
CA VAL A 490 25.84 -15.96 39.53
C VAL A 490 27.00 -16.53 38.70
N ASP A 491 28.19 -16.65 39.28
CA ASP A 491 29.37 -17.25 38.66
C ASP A 491 29.18 -18.76 38.43
N ALA A 492 28.56 -19.51 39.36
CA ALA A 492 28.25 -20.93 39.14
C ALA A 492 27.16 -21.16 38.08
N ALA A 493 26.25 -20.20 37.89
CA ALA A 493 25.28 -20.22 36.80
C ALA A 493 25.93 -19.86 35.45
N MET A 494 26.94 -18.98 35.44
CA MET A 494 27.73 -18.62 34.25
C MET A 494 28.74 -19.71 33.86
N ASP A 495 29.46 -20.33 34.81
CA ASP A 495 30.45 -21.39 34.56
C ASP A 495 29.83 -22.70 34.04
N ARG A 496 28.57 -22.99 34.38
CA ARG A 496 27.84 -24.14 33.80
C ARG A 496 27.43 -23.92 32.34
N PHE A 497 27.35 -22.67 31.87
CA PHE A 497 26.84 -22.33 30.55
C PHE A 497 27.97 -22.02 29.53
N ASP A 498 29.13 -21.53 29.97
CA ASP A 498 30.30 -21.34 29.08
C ASP A 498 30.84 -22.67 28.49
N GLY A 499 30.48 -23.80 29.10
CA GLY A 499 30.74 -25.15 28.55
C GLY A 499 29.79 -25.56 27.41
N TYR A 500 28.63 -24.92 27.26
CA TYR A 500 27.62 -25.25 26.24
C TYR A 500 27.62 -24.29 25.04
N ASP A 501 28.04 -23.03 25.22
CA ASP A 501 27.98 -21.99 24.17
C ASP A 501 29.08 -22.14 23.08
N ARG A 502 29.87 -23.23 23.11
CA ARG A 502 30.84 -23.55 22.04
C ARG A 502 30.33 -24.50 20.96
N PHE A 503 29.15 -25.11 21.09
CA PHE A 503 28.71 -26.15 20.15
C PHE A 503 27.31 -26.03 19.54
N ASP A 504 26.43 -25.11 19.95
CA ASP A 504 25.01 -25.20 19.53
C ASP A 504 24.38 -23.95 18.89
N ARG A 505 25.20 -23.03 18.35
CA ARG A 505 24.68 -21.89 17.55
C ARG A 505 24.26 -22.24 16.12
N ASN A 506 24.38 -23.50 15.68
CA ASN A 506 24.12 -23.90 14.28
C ASN A 506 23.07 -25.01 14.08
N HIS A 507 22.35 -25.48 15.11
CA HIS A 507 21.44 -26.63 14.95
C HIS A 507 19.95 -26.39 15.18
N TYR A 508 19.54 -25.23 15.73
CA TYR A 508 18.11 -24.95 15.94
C TYR A 508 17.43 -24.12 14.84
N TYR A 509 18.19 -23.50 13.92
CA TYR A 509 17.62 -22.79 12.78
C TYR A 509 17.25 -23.70 11.58
N GLU A 510 17.87 -24.87 11.43
CA GLU A 510 17.64 -25.74 10.26
C GLU A 510 16.49 -26.76 10.41
N ARG A 511 15.96 -26.98 11.62
CA ARG A 511 14.89 -27.98 11.84
C ARG A 511 13.45 -27.47 11.75
N ARG A 512 13.22 -26.16 11.62
CA ARG A 512 11.87 -25.57 11.52
C ARG A 512 11.48 -25.11 10.10
N ILE A 513 12.33 -25.38 9.11
CA ILE A 513 12.05 -25.17 7.67
C ILE A 513 11.74 -26.53 6.97
N ALA A 514 11.72 -27.65 7.70
CA ALA A 514 11.46 -28.99 7.16
C ALA A 514 10.32 -29.76 7.87
N ALA A 515 9.31 -29.04 8.38
CA ALA A 515 8.00 -29.55 8.77
C ALA A 515 6.97 -28.44 8.48
#